data_AF-A0A975T5E7-F1
#
_entry.id   AF-A0A975T5E7-F1
#
_cell.length_a   1.000
_cell.length_b   1.000
_cell.length_c   1.000
_cell.angle_alpha   90.00
_cell.angle_beta   90.00
_cell.angle_gamma   90.00
#
_symmetry.space_group_name_H-M   'P 1'
#
loop_
_entity.id
_entity.type
_entity.pdbx_description
1 polymer ?
#
loop_
_entity_poly.entity_id
_entity_poly.type
_entity_poly.pdbx_seq_one_letter_code
_entity_poly.pdbx_strand_id
1 'polypeptide(L)'
;MSTALLSQHNDILYLTNLTYLIQYFVNDWEKLPMPDPLMYQQDYFVVLETNQPEQFFTASELLEKLQEVLGKLPENDLPPDVQRFTTVAEQAQYLLDTSCELDVGPGQYLEWYAVRLEK
;
A
#
# COMPACT_ATOMS: atom_id res chain seq x y z
N MET A 1 40.90 6.30 -56.87
CA MET A 1 40.32 6.54 -58.20
C MET A 1 38.88 6.06 -58.18
N SER A 2 37.96 6.92 -58.63
CA SER A 2 36.48 6.77 -58.58
C SER A 2 35.90 5.73 -59.54
N THR A 3 34.57 5.55 -59.41
CA THR A 3 33.54 4.95 -60.31
C THR A 3 32.95 3.65 -59.74
N ALA A 4 31.65 3.33 -59.75
CA ALA A 4 30.41 3.89 -60.29
C ALA A 4 29.24 3.29 -59.45
N LEU A 5 28.22 4.06 -59.06
CA LEU A 5 26.89 4.18 -59.70
C LEU A 5 25.97 2.93 -59.65
N LEU A 6 24.86 3.12 -58.94
CA LEU A 6 23.48 2.68 -59.21
C LEU A 6 22.98 1.25 -58.84
N SER A 7 21.94 1.29 -57.98
CA SER A 7 20.64 0.61 -58.13
C SER A 7 20.57 -0.90 -57.91
N GLN A 8 20.07 -1.31 -56.74
CA GLN A 8 18.95 -2.27 -56.65
C GLN A 8 18.48 -2.51 -55.20
N HIS A 9 17.21 -2.92 -55.09
CA HIS A 9 16.52 -3.57 -53.95
C HIS A 9 15.63 -2.72 -53.03
N ASN A 10 14.44 -2.39 -53.56
CA ASN A 10 13.21 -2.16 -52.80
C ASN A 10 12.63 -3.49 -52.22
N ASP A 11 13.38 -4.25 -51.42
CA ASP A 11 12.90 -5.56 -50.90
C ASP A 11 13.22 -5.81 -49.42
N ILE A 12 13.46 -4.77 -48.62
CA ILE A 12 13.79 -4.93 -47.19
C ILE A 12 13.00 -3.93 -46.32
N LEU A 13 11.67 -3.93 -46.41
CA LEU A 13 10.84 -3.08 -45.52
C LEU A 13 9.69 -3.78 -44.82
N TYR A 14 9.54 -5.11 -44.92
CA TYR A 14 8.43 -5.82 -44.25
C TYR A 14 8.83 -6.92 -43.26
N LEU A 15 10.10 -7.31 -43.17
CA LEU A 15 10.52 -8.41 -42.28
C LEU A 15 11.17 -7.98 -40.96
N THR A 16 11.37 -6.68 -40.71
CA THR A 16 11.93 -6.21 -39.42
C THR A 16 10.86 -5.84 -38.39
N ASN A 17 9.57 -5.90 -38.73
CA ASN A 17 8.50 -5.36 -37.88
C ASN A 17 7.93 -6.39 -36.89
N LEU A 18 7.97 -7.70 -37.17
CA LEU A 18 7.43 -8.70 -36.25
C LEU A 18 8.29 -8.89 -34.99
N THR A 19 9.62 -8.81 -35.10
CA THR A 19 10.52 -8.91 -33.94
C THR A 19 10.38 -7.69 -33.02
N TYR A 20 10.17 -6.50 -33.60
CA TYR A 20 9.98 -5.27 -32.83
C TYR A 20 8.66 -5.28 -32.07
N LEU A 21 7.58 -5.78 -32.67
CA LEU A 21 6.27 -5.88 -32.03
C LEU A 21 6.24 -6.89 -30.88
N ILE A 22 6.91 -8.04 -31.04
CA ILE A 22 7.03 -9.04 -29.95
C ILE A 22 7.89 -8.49 -28.81
N GLN A 23 9.00 -7.81 -29.11
CA GLN A 23 9.84 -7.20 -28.08
C GLN A 23 9.12 -6.06 -27.34
N TYR A 24 8.30 -5.25 -28.03
CA TYR A 24 7.49 -4.23 -27.38
C TYR A 24 6.42 -4.86 -26.48
N PHE A 25 5.70 -5.88 -26.96
CA PHE A 25 4.69 -6.56 -26.15
C PHE A 25 5.30 -7.29 -24.94
N VAL A 26 6.50 -7.89 -25.08
CA VAL A 26 7.27 -8.56 -24.00
C VAL A 26 7.95 -7.58 -23.05
N ASN A 27 8.17 -6.32 -23.42
CA ASN A 27 8.75 -5.32 -22.50
C ASN A 27 7.68 -4.44 -21.83
N ASP A 28 6.45 -4.44 -22.37
CA ASP A 28 5.35 -3.58 -21.90
C ASP A 28 4.45 -4.30 -20.89
N TRP A 29 4.32 -5.63 -20.93
CA TRP A 29 3.54 -6.39 -19.92
C TRP A 29 4.16 -6.38 -18.50
N GLU A 30 5.46 -6.14 -18.37
CA GLU A 30 6.11 -5.86 -17.06
C GLU A 30 5.87 -4.40 -16.59
N LYS A 31 5.37 -3.53 -17.47
CA LYS A 31 5.09 -2.10 -17.21
C LYS A 31 3.61 -1.75 -17.13
N LEU A 32 2.72 -2.66 -17.51
CA LEU A 32 1.32 -2.50 -17.20
C LEU A 32 1.22 -2.50 -15.66
N PRO A 33 0.63 -1.47 -15.03
CA PRO A 33 0.35 -1.54 -13.61
C PRO A 33 -0.47 -2.82 -13.42
N MET A 34 0.00 -3.72 -12.55
CA MET A 34 -0.93 -4.69 -11.96
C MET A 34 -2.16 -3.89 -11.56
N PRO A 35 -3.40 -4.33 -11.84
CA PRO A 35 -4.57 -3.62 -11.33
C PRO A 35 -4.30 -3.37 -9.86
N ASP A 36 -4.15 -2.09 -9.49
CA ASP A 36 -3.69 -1.74 -8.16
C ASP A 36 -4.58 -2.51 -7.18
N PRO A 37 -4.02 -3.33 -6.27
CA PRO A 37 -4.82 -3.93 -5.21
C PRO A 37 -5.60 -2.84 -4.43
N LEU A 38 -5.13 -1.59 -4.52
CA LEU A 38 -5.74 -0.37 -4.00
C LEU A 38 -7.03 0.08 -4.71
N MET A 39 -7.40 -0.48 -5.87
CA MET A 39 -8.68 -0.14 -6.52
C MET A 39 -9.91 -0.56 -5.69
N TYR A 40 -9.74 -1.42 -4.67
CA TYR A 40 -10.85 -1.92 -3.84
C TYR A 40 -10.64 -1.96 -2.32
N GLN A 41 -9.58 -1.35 -1.77
CA GLN A 41 -9.34 -1.38 -0.32
C GLN A 41 -8.69 -0.09 0.19
N GLN A 42 -9.38 1.04 0.01
CA GLN A 42 -9.23 2.12 0.99
C GLN A 42 -10.28 1.86 2.07
N ASP A 43 -9.96 0.94 2.97
CA ASP A 43 -10.70 0.82 4.22
C ASP A 43 -10.46 2.12 4.99
N TYR A 44 -11.52 2.92 5.09
CA TYR A 44 -11.54 4.05 5.99
C TYR A 44 -11.86 3.53 7.38
N PHE A 45 -11.30 4.16 8.40
CA PHE A 45 -11.53 3.82 9.79
C PHE A 45 -12.17 5.00 10.48
N VAL A 46 -13.26 4.76 11.20
CA VAL A 46 -13.77 5.70 12.19
C VAL A 46 -13.04 5.42 13.48
N VAL A 47 -12.27 6.39 13.96
CA VAL A 47 -11.53 6.33 15.21
C VAL A 47 -12.28 7.12 16.27
N LEU A 48 -12.51 6.48 17.41
CA LEU A 48 -13.13 7.05 18.59
C LEU A 48 -12.10 7.15 19.70
N GLU A 49 -11.99 8.34 20.26
CA GLU A 49 -11.01 8.67 21.30
C GLU A 49 -11.69 9.43 22.42
N THR A 50 -11.20 9.24 23.64
CA THR A 50 -11.72 9.95 24.81
C THR A 50 -11.59 11.47 24.65
N ASN A 51 -12.70 12.19 24.86
CA ASN A 51 -12.81 13.64 24.72
C ASN A 51 -12.54 14.20 23.31
N GLN A 52 -12.59 13.36 22.28
CA GLN A 52 -12.50 13.81 20.88
C GLN A 52 -13.74 13.42 20.10
N PRO A 53 -14.13 14.20 19.09
CA PRO A 53 -15.15 13.77 18.14
C PRO A 53 -14.64 12.57 17.33
N GLU A 54 -15.58 11.86 16.70
CA GLU A 54 -15.27 10.81 15.73
C GLU A 54 -14.42 11.37 14.58
N GLN A 55 -13.37 10.65 14.21
CA GLN A 55 -12.42 11.04 13.18
C GLN A 55 -12.26 9.94 12.14
N PHE A 56 -12.06 10.33 10.89
CA PHE A 56 -11.86 9.39 9.79
C PHE A 56 -10.38 9.30 9.45
N PHE A 57 -9.86 8.09 9.46
CA PHE A 57 -8.48 7.76 9.14
C PHE A 57 -8.44 6.79 7.96
N THR A 58 -7.42 6.88 7.13
CA THR A 58 -7.01 5.76 6.26
C THR A 58 -6.22 4.74 7.08
N ALA A 59 -6.03 3.54 6.55
CA ALA A 59 -5.20 2.51 7.19
C ALA A 59 -3.80 3.04 7.57
N SER A 60 -3.15 3.79 6.68
CA SER A 60 -1.82 4.36 6.94
C SER A 60 -1.84 5.39 8.07
N GLU A 61 -2.81 6.29 8.09
CA GLU A 61 -2.92 7.31 9.14
C GLU A 61 -3.23 6.68 10.50
N LEU A 62 -4.07 5.63 10.53
CA LEU A 62 -4.34 4.88 11.76
C LEU A 62 -3.09 4.12 12.24
N LEU A 63 -2.31 3.53 11.33
CA LEU A 63 -1.03 2.89 11.68
C LEU A 63 -0.04 3.87 12.30
N GLU A 64 0.12 5.06 11.73
CA GLU A 64 0.98 6.10 12.30
C GLU A 64 0.51 6.48 13.69
N LYS A 65 -0.79 6.70 13.87
CA LYS A 65 -1.38 7.01 15.16
C LYS A 65 -1.16 5.91 16.20
N LEU A 66 -1.37 4.64 15.83
CA LEU A 66 -1.13 3.49 16.70
C LEU A 66 0.34 3.43 17.14
N GLN A 67 1.29 3.68 16.23
CA GLN A 67 2.70 3.72 16.57
C GLN A 67 3.02 4.85 17.57
N GLU A 68 2.44 6.03 17.41
CA GLU A 68 2.62 7.13 18.36
C GLU A 68 2.05 6.82 19.75
N VAL A 69 0.91 6.14 19.80
CA VAL A 69 0.25 5.75 21.06
C VAL A 69 1.05 4.66 21.75
N LEU A 70 1.44 3.60 21.03
CA LEU A 70 2.28 2.52 21.54
C LEU A 70 3.63 3.03 22.04
N GLY A 71 4.23 4.02 21.37
CA GLY A 71 5.47 4.65 21.83
C GLY A 71 5.35 5.43 23.14
N LYS A 72 4.13 5.78 23.57
CA LYS A 72 3.83 6.45 24.85
C LYS A 72 3.40 5.49 25.94
N LEU A 73 2.88 4.31 25.56
CA LEU A 73 2.43 3.29 26.50
C LEU A 73 3.60 2.47 27.03
N PRO A 74 3.61 2.12 28.32
CA PRO A 74 4.57 1.17 28.85
C PRO A 74 4.26 -0.25 28.34
N GLU A 75 5.31 -1.04 28.03
CA GLU A 75 5.14 -2.40 27.50
C GLU A 75 4.26 -3.30 28.39
N ASN A 76 4.27 -3.09 29.70
CA ASN A 76 3.47 -3.85 30.66
C ASN A 76 1.95 -3.65 30.51
N ASP A 77 1.52 -2.52 29.95
CA ASP A 77 0.11 -2.20 29.74
C ASP A 77 -0.39 -2.73 28.38
N LEU A 78 0.52 -3.19 27.51
CA LEU A 78 0.15 -3.75 26.21
C LEU A 78 -0.44 -5.16 26.36
N PRO A 79 -1.35 -5.58 25.47
CA PRO A 79 -1.83 -6.96 25.43
C PRO A 79 -0.67 -7.96 25.23
N PRO A 80 -0.70 -9.16 25.84
CA PRO A 80 0.35 -10.17 25.69
C PRO A 80 0.65 -10.54 24.23
N ASP A 81 -0.38 -10.54 23.38
CA ASP A 81 -0.25 -10.84 21.95
C ASP A 81 0.48 -9.74 21.16
N VAL A 82 0.53 -8.51 21.69
CA VAL A 82 1.26 -7.38 21.12
C VAL A 82 2.71 -7.36 21.64
N GLN A 83 2.92 -7.70 22.91
CA GLN A 83 4.25 -7.75 23.54
C GLN A 83 5.21 -8.74 22.85
N ARG A 84 4.71 -9.74 22.11
CA ARG A 84 5.54 -10.70 21.38
C ARG A 84 6.34 -10.07 20.23
N PHE A 85 5.93 -8.90 19.75
CA PHE A 85 6.59 -8.20 18.65
C PHE A 85 7.68 -7.27 19.18
N THR A 86 8.79 -7.19 18.44
CA THR A 86 9.96 -6.41 18.86
C THR A 86 9.87 -4.96 18.44
N THR A 87 9.19 -4.65 17.33
CA THR A 87 9.08 -3.28 16.82
C THR A 87 7.68 -2.72 17.00
N VAL A 88 7.59 -1.42 17.28
CA VAL A 88 6.32 -0.69 17.41
C VAL A 88 5.50 -0.74 16.11
N ALA A 89 6.18 -0.78 14.95
CA ALA A 89 5.52 -0.92 13.66
C ALA A 89 4.81 -2.28 13.53
N GLU A 90 5.46 -3.38 13.93
CA GLU A 90 4.83 -4.71 13.93
C GLU A 90 3.68 -4.80 14.93
N GLN A 91 3.83 -4.19 16.11
CA GLN A 91 2.78 -4.10 17.12
C GLN A 91 1.55 -3.35 16.58
N ALA A 92 1.76 -2.18 15.96
CA ALA A 92 0.71 -1.37 15.37
C ALA A 92 0.00 -2.10 14.23
N GLN A 93 0.76 -2.75 13.35
CA GLN A 93 0.21 -3.54 12.25
C GLN A 93 -0.64 -4.69 12.77
N TYR A 94 -0.14 -5.43 13.76
CA TYR A 94 -0.90 -6.52 14.37
C TYR A 94 -2.20 -6.03 15.02
N LEU A 95 -2.17 -4.90 15.73
CA LEU A 95 -3.36 -4.29 16.30
C LEU A 95 -4.35 -3.91 15.21
N LEU A 96 -3.92 -3.26 14.14
CA LEU A 96 -4.80 -2.90 13.03
C LEU A 96 -5.48 -4.13 12.41
N ASP A 97 -4.74 -5.23 12.26
CA ASP A 97 -5.22 -6.44 11.58
C ASP A 97 -6.10 -7.33 12.46
N THR A 98 -5.92 -7.30 13.78
CA THR A 98 -6.54 -8.28 14.70
C THR A 98 -7.41 -7.69 15.79
N SER A 99 -7.25 -6.40 16.07
CA SER A 99 -7.97 -5.68 17.12
C SER A 99 -8.79 -4.54 16.52
N CYS A 100 -9.77 -4.07 17.28
CA CYS A 100 -10.55 -2.87 16.96
C CYS A 100 -10.52 -1.84 18.11
N GLU A 101 -9.74 -2.13 19.14
CA GLU A 101 -9.61 -1.31 20.33
C GLU A 101 -8.21 -1.47 20.93
N LEU A 102 -7.78 -0.43 21.62
CA LEU A 102 -6.58 -0.39 22.42
C LEU A 102 -6.91 0.35 23.72
N ASP A 103 -6.64 -0.31 24.85
CA ASP A 103 -6.62 0.36 26.14
C ASP A 103 -5.37 1.25 26.21
N VAL A 104 -5.60 2.55 26.36
CA VAL A 104 -4.53 3.56 26.40
C VAL A 104 -4.33 4.14 27.81
N GLY A 105 -4.96 3.55 28.82
CA GLY A 105 -4.78 3.89 30.22
C GLY A 105 -6.08 4.25 30.96
N PRO A 106 -5.97 4.59 32.25
CA PRO A 106 -7.12 4.73 33.14
C PRO A 106 -8.10 5.81 32.68
N GLY A 107 -9.30 5.37 32.27
CA GLY A 107 -10.37 6.27 31.81
C GLY A 107 -10.16 6.82 30.40
N GLN A 108 -9.20 6.25 29.65
CA GLN A 108 -8.95 6.59 28.25
C GLN A 108 -9.12 5.35 27.38
N TYR A 109 -9.67 5.54 26.18
CA TYR A 109 -9.88 4.48 25.20
C TYR A 109 -9.53 4.98 23.80
N LEU A 110 -9.09 4.06 22.97
CA LEU A 110 -8.89 4.23 21.54
C LEU A 110 -9.57 3.07 20.83
N GLU A 111 -10.62 3.35 20.07
CA GLU A 111 -11.34 2.35 19.29
C GLU A 111 -11.32 2.74 17.81
N TRP A 112 -11.36 1.76 16.91
CA TRP A 112 -11.43 1.99 15.48
C TRP A 112 -12.33 0.97 14.77
N TYR A 113 -13.10 1.45 13.80
CA TYR A 113 -14.05 0.65 13.04
C TYR A 113 -13.83 0.86 11.54
N ALA A 114 -13.56 -0.22 10.81
CA ALA A 114 -13.48 -0.17 9.35
C ALA A 114 -14.86 0.15 8.76
N VAL A 115 -14.95 1.23 7.99
CA VAL A 115 -16.15 1.70 7.32
C VAL A 115 -15.94 1.70 5.81
N ARG A 116 -16.97 1.25 5.09
CA ARG A 116 -17.07 1.41 3.64
C ARG A 116 -17.94 2.64 3.39
N LEU A 117 -17.37 3.66 2.75
CA LEU A 117 -18.13 4.81 2.30
C LEU A 117 -18.96 4.39 1.09
N GLU A 118 -20.21 3.97 1.32
CA GLU A 118 -21.20 3.82 0.25
C GLU A 118 -21.64 5.21 -0.22
N LYS A 119 -21.74 5.39 -1.55
CA LYS A 119 -22.10 6.67 -2.19
C LYS A 119 -23.60 6.94 -2.16
#